data_AF-A0A6L5PEK0-F1
#
_entry.id   AF-A0A6L5PEK0-F1
#
_cell.length_a   1.000
_cell.length_b   1.000
_cell.length_c   1.000
_cell.angle_alpha   90.00
_cell.angle_beta   90.00
_cell.angle_gamma   90.00
#
_symmetry.space_group_name_H-M   'P 1'
#
loop_
_entity.id
_entity.type
_entity.pdbx_description
1 polymer ?
#
loop_
_entity_poly.entity_id
_entity_poly.type
_entity_poly.pdbx_seq_one_letter_code
_entity_poly.pdbx_strand_id
1 'polypeptide(L)'
;MPIGVFTMVGIYIIAWWTVLFAVLPLGTASETHEPPTDGSQWGAPKTPNLKKKFLTTTWVSALVWAFVMVLIFTGWLPLPNFASGPAV
;
A
#
# COMPACT_ATOMS: atom_id res chain seq x y z
N MET A 1 -14.83 -19.79 -7.33
CA MET A 1 -13.60 -19.99 -8.12
C MET A 1 -12.41 -19.84 -7.18
N PRO A 2 -11.48 -20.80 -7.11
CA PRO A 2 -10.29 -20.61 -6.29
C PRO A 2 -9.46 -19.46 -6.89
N ILE A 3 -9.21 -18.42 -6.09
CA ILE A 3 -8.36 -17.30 -6.48
C ILE A 3 -6.93 -17.86 -6.65
N GLY A 4 -6.28 -17.56 -7.78
CA GLY A 4 -4.91 -17.98 -8.01
C GLY A 4 -3.94 -17.30 -7.03
N VAL A 5 -2.88 -18.02 -6.63
CA VAL A 5 -1.84 -17.48 -5.72
C VAL A 5 -1.23 -16.18 -6.29
N PHE A 6 -1.01 -16.11 -7.60
CA PHE A 6 -0.54 -14.90 -8.27
C PHE A 6 -1.49 -13.71 -8.11
N THR A 7 -2.80 -13.93 -8.18
CA THR A 7 -3.81 -12.89 -7.97
C THR A 7 -3.82 -12.42 -6.52
N MET A 8 -3.74 -13.34 -5.55
CA MET A 8 -3.68 -12.98 -4.13
C MET A 8 -2.44 -12.12 -3.82
N VAL A 9 -1.28 -12.50 -4.36
CA VAL A 9 -0.02 -11.76 -4.20
C VAL A 9 -0.08 -10.42 -4.93
N GLY A 10 -0.63 -10.37 -6.14
CA GLY A 10 -0.79 -9.13 -6.90
C GLY A 10 -1.66 -8.10 -6.16
N ILE A 11 -2.79 -8.54 -5.59
CA ILE A 11 -3.65 -7.69 -4.76
C ILE A 11 -2.88 -7.19 -3.52
N TYR A 12 -2.13 -8.07 -2.86
CA TYR A 12 -1.31 -7.67 -1.71
C TYR A 12 -0.27 -6.62 -2.09
N ILE A 13 0.46 -6.80 -3.20
CA ILE A 13 1.49 -5.85 -3.65
C ILE A 13 0.88 -4.48 -3.97
N ILE A 14 -0.25 -4.43 -4.70
CA ILE A 14 -0.92 -3.17 -5.04
C ILE A 14 -1.46 -2.47 -3.79
N ALA A 15 -2.08 -3.22 -2.87
CA ALA A 15 -2.55 -2.68 -1.60
C ALA A 15 -1.38 -2.16 -0.76
N TRP A 16 -0.28 -2.91 -0.70
CA TRP A 16 0.94 -2.54 0.01
C TRP A 16 1.53 -1.23 -0.52
N TRP A 17 1.64 -1.06 -1.85
CA TRP A 17 2.08 0.19 -2.46
C TRP A 17 1.14 1.36 -2.14
N THR A 18 -0.16 1.15 -2.19
CA THR A 18 -1.15 2.20 -1.87
C THR A 18 -1.03 2.65 -0.42
N VAL A 19 -0.89 1.71 0.51
CA VAL A 19 -0.69 1.98 1.93
C VAL A 19 0.65 2.68 2.17
N LEU A 20 1.71 2.33 1.44
CA LEU A 20 3.02 2.98 1.55
C LEU A 20 2.90 4.49 1.32
N PHE A 21 2.18 4.89 0.27
CA PHE A 21 1.94 6.30 -0.03
C PHE A 21 1.01 6.98 0.98
N ALA A 22 0.02 6.27 1.50
CA ALA A 22 -0.86 6.81 2.55
C ALA A 22 -0.13 7.00 3.89
N VAL A 23 0.86 6.15 4.21
CA VAL A 23 1.60 6.17 5.49
C VAL A 23 2.83 7.08 5.44
N LEU A 24 3.42 7.30 4.27
CA LEU A 24 4.55 8.23 4.09
C LEU A 24 4.38 9.62 4.74
N PRO A 25 3.23 10.32 4.59
CA PRO A 25 3.01 11.64 5.21
C PRO A 25 2.84 11.59 6.73
N LEU A 26 2.54 10.42 7.31
CA LEU A 26 2.46 10.24 8.76
C LEU A 26 3.88 10.35 9.34
N GLY A 27 4.13 11.43 10.07
CA GLY A 27 5.39 11.71 10.75
C GLY A 27 6.29 12.76 10.09
N THR A 28 5.98 13.23 8.88
CA THR A 28 6.68 14.38 8.25
C THR A 28 5.86 15.66 8.33
N ALA A 29 4.54 15.53 8.54
CA ALA A 29 3.63 16.67 8.67
C ALA A 29 3.90 17.57 9.89
N SER A 30 4.65 17.09 10.89
CA SER A 30 4.99 17.83 12.10
C SER A 30 6.37 18.50 12.06
N GLU A 31 7.16 18.27 11.01
CA GLU A 31 8.46 18.93 10.84
C GLU A 31 8.22 20.38 10.38
N THR A 32 8.66 21.34 11.20
CA THR A 32 8.75 22.75 10.77
C THR A 32 9.83 22.84 9.71
N HIS A 33 9.42 23.06 8.47
CA HIS A 33 10.31 23.30 7.35
C HIS A 33 10.90 24.71 7.53
N GLU A 34 11.97 24.83 8.31
CA GLU A 34 12.82 26.03 8.30
C GLU A 34 13.67 26.04 7.03
N PRO A 35 13.94 27.21 6.42
CA PRO A 35 14.81 27.32 5.25
C PRO A 35 16.16 26.67 5.54
N PRO A 36 16.58 25.65 4.77
CA PRO A 36 17.85 24.99 5.05
C PRO A 36 19.02 25.93 4.77
N THR A 37 19.93 26.03 5.72
CA THR A 37 21.14 26.86 5.59
C THR A 37 22.27 26.14 4.83
N ASP A 38 22.07 24.87 4.46
CA ASP A 38 23.09 23.96 3.93
C ASP A 38 22.82 23.50 2.48
N GLY A 39 21.79 24.04 1.81
CA GLY A 39 21.40 23.64 0.46
C GLY A 39 20.62 22.31 0.37
N SER A 40 20.20 21.73 1.50
CA SER A 40 19.27 20.60 1.50
C SER A 40 17.88 21.00 1.00
N GLN A 41 17.10 20.02 0.55
CA GLN A 41 15.74 20.29 0.06
C GLN A 41 14.80 20.66 1.20
N TRP A 42 14.09 21.78 1.05
CA TRP A 42 13.22 22.35 2.06
C TRP A 42 12.11 21.37 2.51
N GLY A 43 11.69 20.44 1.65
CA GLY A 43 10.68 19.42 1.96
C GLY A 43 11.20 18.06 2.43
N ALA A 44 12.52 17.88 2.60
CA ALA A 44 13.09 16.60 3.01
C ALA A 44 13.00 16.43 4.55
N PRO A 45 12.43 15.31 5.05
CA PRO A 45 12.33 15.09 6.50
C PRO A 45 13.72 14.97 7.15
N LYS A 46 13.96 15.71 8.24
CA LYS A 46 15.24 15.66 8.98
C LYS A 46 15.53 14.26 9.56
N THR A 47 14.48 13.53 9.96
CA THR A 47 14.62 12.14 10.46
C THR A 47 13.71 11.16 9.69
N PRO A 48 14.17 10.59 8.57
CA PRO A 48 13.28 9.85 7.67
C PRO A 48 12.73 8.53 8.26
N ASN A 49 13.28 8.02 9.37
CA ASN A 49 12.78 6.87 10.15
C ASN A 49 12.21 5.71 9.28
N LEU A 50 12.86 5.42 8.14
CA LEU A 50 12.29 4.59 7.07
C LEU A 50 11.92 3.17 7.53
N LYS A 51 12.70 2.61 8.46
CA LYS A 51 12.45 1.28 9.01
C LYS A 51 11.10 1.19 9.73
N LYS A 52 10.72 2.24 10.48
CA LYS A 52 9.41 2.30 11.15
C LYS A 52 8.29 2.38 10.13
N LYS A 53 8.44 3.23 9.11
CA LYS A 53 7.43 3.43 8.05
C LYS A 53 7.22 2.17 7.20
N PHE A 54 8.29 1.43 6.92
CA PHE A 54 8.21 0.17 6.18
C PHE A 54 7.47 -0.91 6.97
N LEU A 55 7.76 -1.02 8.27
CA LEU A 55 7.07 -1.98 9.13
C LEU A 55 5.59 -1.60 9.30
N THR A 56 5.29 -0.30 9.48
CA THR A 56 3.90 0.17 9.56
C THR A 56 3.10 -0.11 8.30
N THR A 57 3.72 0.14 7.14
CA THR A 57 3.11 -0.15 5.84
C THR A 57 2.79 -1.63 5.70
N THR A 58 3.71 -2.51 6.11
CA THR A 58 3.55 -3.97 5.97
C THR A 58 2.39 -4.52 6.80
N TRP A 59 2.26 -4.15 8.07
CA TRP A 59 1.16 -4.68 8.89
C TRP A 59 -0.20 -4.04 8.52
N VAL A 60 -0.23 -2.75 8.20
CA VAL A 60 -1.46 -2.06 7.77
C VAL A 60 -1.96 -2.65 6.46
N SER A 61 -1.06 -2.86 5.48
CA SER A 61 -1.43 -3.47 4.20
C SER A 61 -1.84 -4.93 4.33
N ALA A 62 -1.24 -5.71 5.23
CA ALA A 62 -1.71 -7.06 5.53
C ALA A 62 -3.16 -7.06 6.05
N LEU A 63 -3.51 -6.07 6.88
CA LEU A 63 -4.86 -5.92 7.43
C LEU A 63 -5.88 -5.49 6.34
N VAL A 64 -5.49 -4.55 5.48
CA VAL A 64 -6.29 -4.15 4.31
C VAL A 64 -6.48 -5.32 3.35
N TRP A 65 -5.41 -6.06 3.05
CA TRP A 65 -5.47 -7.24 2.19
C TRP A 65 -6.39 -8.32 2.76
N ALA A 66 -6.28 -8.62 4.05
CA ALA A 66 -7.14 -9.59 4.72
C ALA A 66 -8.62 -9.18 4.61
N PHE A 67 -8.92 -7.90 4.82
CA PHE A 67 -10.27 -7.35 4.64
C PHE A 67 -10.77 -7.51 3.19
N VAL A 68 -9.94 -7.20 2.20
CA VAL A 68 -10.28 -7.39 0.77
C VAL A 68 -10.52 -8.87 0.45
N MET A 69 -9.69 -9.79 0.98
CA MET A 69 -9.90 -11.22 0.79
C MET A 69 -11.24 -11.67 1.37
N VAL A 70 -11.61 -11.23 2.58
CA VAL A 70 -12.91 -11.54 3.19
C VAL A 70 -14.08 -11.05 2.33
N LEU A 71 -13.99 -9.84 1.76
CA LEU A 71 -15.02 -9.31 0.86
C LEU A 71 -15.18 -10.14 -0.42
N ILE A 72 -14.08 -10.66 -0.96
CA ILE A 72 -14.11 -11.53 -2.13
C ILE A 72 -14.70 -12.90 -1.78
N PHE A 73 -14.30 -13.49 -0.64
CA PHE A 73 -14.80 -14.80 -0.18
C PHE A 73 -16.29 -14.79 0.18
N THR A 74 -16.78 -13.70 0.75
CA THR A 74 -18.21 -13.52 1.07
C THR A 74 -19.08 -13.24 -0.16
N GLY A 75 -18.47 -13.03 -1.34
CA GLY A 75 -19.18 -12.73 -2.58
C GLY A 75 -19.73 -11.30 -2.66
N TRP A 76 -19.36 -10.43 -1.72
CA TRP A 76 -19.71 -9.00 -1.76
C TRP A 76 -18.91 -8.27 -2.84
N LEU A 77 -17.69 -8.74 -3.13
CA LEU A 77 -16.86 -8.24 -4.21
C LEU A 77 -16.40 -9.40 -5.11
N PRO A 78 -17.27 -9.92 -5.99
CA PRO A 78 -16.88 -10.99 -6.91
C PRO A 78 -15.89 -10.46 -7.95
N LEU A 79 -14.77 -11.17 -8.13
CA LEU A 79 -13.80 -10.85 -9.18
C LEU A 79 -14.39 -11.22 -10.55
N PRO A 80 -14.45 -10.29 -11.51
CA PRO A 80 -14.90 -10.63 -12.87
C PRO A 80 -13.94 -11.62 -13.51
N ASN A 81 -14.50 -12.55 -14.29
CA ASN A 81 -13.69 -13.52 -15.02
C ASN A 81 -13.08 -12.87 -16.26
N PHE A 82 -11.87 -12.32 -16.11
CA PHE A 82 -11.10 -11.74 -17.23
C PHE A 82 -10.27 -12.78 -17.99
N ALA A 83 -10.21 -14.03 -17.50
CA ALA A 83 -9.41 -15.10 -18.11
C ALA A 83 -10.12 -15.77 -19.30
N SER A 84 -11.42 -15.53 -19.49
CA SER A 84 -12.11 -15.88 -20.73
C SER A 84 -11.79 -14.85 -21.81
N GLY A 85 -10.66 -15.03 -22.50
CA GLY A 85 -10.52 -14.45 -23.84
C GLY A 85 -11.66 -14.96 -24.75
N PRO A 86 -12.01 -14.24 -25.84
CA PRO A 86 -13.01 -14.75 -26.76
C PRO A 86 -12.60 -16.17 -27.18
N ALA A 87 -13.55 -17.11 -27.10
CA ALA A 87 -13.41 -18.42 -27.69
C ALA A 87 -13.33 -18.22 -29.20
N VAL A 88 -12.12 -18.00 -29.71
CA VAL A 88 -11.81 -18.03 -31.13
C VAL A 88 -11.43 -19.45 -31.53
#